data_AF-A0A7W0S153-F1
#
_entry.id   AF-A0A7W0S153-F1
#
_cell.length_a   1.000
_cell.length_b   1.000
_cell.length_c   1.000
_cell.angle_alpha   90.00
_cell.angle_beta   90.00
_cell.angle_gamma   90.00
#
_symmetry.space_group_name_H-M   'P 1'
#
loop_
_entity.id
_entity.type
_entity.pdbx_description
1 polymer ?
#
loop_
_entity_poly.entity_id
_entity_poly.type
_entity_poly.pdbx_seq_one_letter_code
_entity_poly.pdbx_strand_id
1 'polypeptide(L)'
;MRTRDGVYGVDLETEDLLGLEPGVDVPLPGRGEVALPLVVASAASGSTVVAVLERRPPLAVSHDAGVTWHEAGGGLPAGRAVAVSPDDPDLVLYAGRNRLFLSRDGARFWSGLALELPEIEAVAFATP
;
A
#
# COMPACT_ATOMS: atom_id res chain seq x y z
N MET A 1 -9.90 -2.73 -1.63
CA MET A 1 -9.46 -2.77 -0.22
C MET A 1 -10.26 -3.82 0.53
N ARG A 2 -9.67 -4.60 1.44
CA ARG A 2 -10.38 -5.53 2.33
C ARG A 2 -10.32 -5.02 3.77
N THR A 3 -11.46 -5.09 4.46
CA THR A 3 -11.62 -4.83 5.89
C THR A 3 -12.27 -6.03 6.56
N ARG A 4 -12.40 -5.98 7.88
CA ARG A 4 -13.12 -7.00 8.65
C ARG A 4 -14.59 -7.17 8.20
N ASP A 5 -15.17 -6.12 7.61
CA ASP A 5 -16.58 -6.07 7.24
C ASP A 5 -16.84 -6.35 5.74
N GLY A 6 -15.80 -6.46 4.90
CA GLY A 6 -15.95 -6.78 3.48
C GLY A 6 -14.84 -6.24 2.56
N VAL A 7 -15.07 -6.30 1.25
CA VAL A 7 -14.19 -5.71 0.22
C VAL A 7 -14.86 -4.44 -0.33
N TYR A 8 -14.08 -3.37 -0.47
CA TYR A 8 -14.52 -2.04 -0.89
C TYR A 8 -13.64 -1.51 -2.03
N GLY A 9 -14.28 -0.95 -3.06
CA GLY A 9 -13.62 -0.10 -4.06
C GLY A 9 -13.47 1.32 -3.50
N VAL A 10 -12.33 1.96 -3.73
CA VAL A 10 -12.10 3.36 -3.38
C VAL A 10 -11.68 4.08 -4.65
N ASP A 11 -12.41 5.12 -5.01
CA ASP A 11 -11.98 6.04 -6.05
C ASP A 11 -10.92 6.99 -5.47
N LEU A 12 -9.71 6.97 -6.04
CA LEU A 12 -8.58 7.76 -5.55
C LEU A 12 -8.54 9.18 -6.12
N GLU A 13 -9.42 9.50 -7.08
CA GLU A 13 -9.55 10.83 -7.69
C GLU A 13 -10.64 11.64 -6.99
N THR A 14 -11.76 10.99 -6.63
CA THR A 14 -12.88 11.64 -5.94
C THR A 14 -12.91 11.38 -4.43
N GLU A 15 -12.08 10.47 -3.91
CA GLU A 15 -12.08 10.03 -2.51
C GLU A 15 -13.44 9.49 -2.04
N ASP A 16 -14.16 8.81 -2.94
CA ASP A 16 -15.47 8.20 -2.64
C ASP A 16 -15.39 6.67 -2.57
N LEU A 17 -16.25 6.07 -1.74
CA LEU A 17 -16.43 4.62 -1.69
C LEU A 17 -17.34 4.16 -2.84
N LEU A 18 -16.82 3.27 -3.69
CA LEU A 18 -17.58 2.62 -4.75
C LEU A 18 -18.14 1.28 -4.24
N GLY A 19 -19.38 0.98 -4.62
CA GLY A 19 -20.30 -0.03 -4.02
C GLY A 19 -19.79 -1.47 -3.78
N LEU A 20 -20.63 -2.21 -3.06
CA LEU A 20 -20.42 -3.55 -2.50
C LEU A 20 -20.41 -4.66 -3.57
N GLU A 21 -19.28 -5.32 -3.77
CA GLU A 21 -19.23 -6.61 -4.48
C GLU A 21 -18.65 -7.69 -3.54
N PRO A 22 -19.45 -8.71 -3.13
CA PRO A 22 -18.95 -9.77 -2.28
C PRO A 22 -18.03 -10.72 -3.07
N GLY A 23 -16.77 -10.83 -2.63
CA GLY A 23 -15.94 -12.01 -2.90
C GLY A 23 -14.88 -11.91 -4.01
N VAL A 24 -14.24 -10.75 -4.23
CA VAL A 24 -13.03 -10.70 -5.07
C VAL A 24 -11.81 -11.13 -4.23
N ASP A 25 -11.24 -12.28 -4.59
CA ASP A 25 -9.97 -12.78 -4.05
C ASP A 25 -8.83 -11.92 -4.60
N VAL A 26 -8.17 -11.16 -3.73
CA VAL A 26 -7.06 -10.28 -4.11
C VAL A 26 -5.77 -11.08 -3.98
N PRO A 27 -5.03 -11.34 -5.07
CA PRO A 27 -3.78 -12.10 -5.01
C PRO A 27 -2.78 -11.38 -4.09
N LEU A 28 -2.21 -12.11 -3.13
CA LEU A 28 -1.06 -11.63 -2.37
C LEU A 28 0.13 -11.48 -3.32
N PRO A 29 0.87 -10.35 -3.32
CA PRO A 29 2.07 -10.22 -4.12
C PRO A 29 3.05 -11.37 -3.80
N GLY A 30 3.63 -11.95 -4.85
CA GLY A 30 4.49 -13.13 -4.77
C GLY A 30 5.68 -12.90 -3.82
N ARG A 31 5.86 -13.84 -2.88
CA ARG A 31 6.94 -13.77 -1.88
C ARG A 31 8.29 -14.07 -2.52
N GLY A 32 9.09 -13.03 -2.73
CA GLY A 32 10.55 -13.15 -2.80
C GLY A 32 11.12 -13.29 -1.38
N GLU A 33 11.84 -14.36 -1.12
CA GLU A 33 12.41 -14.68 0.19
C GLU A 33 13.50 -13.66 0.58
N VAL A 34 13.22 -12.79 1.56
CA VAL A 34 14.21 -11.98 2.27
C VAL A 34 13.86 -11.98 3.76
N ALA A 35 14.85 -12.27 4.61
CA ALA A 35 14.65 -12.46 6.05
C ALA A 35 14.28 -11.14 6.78
N LEU A 36 12.96 -10.94 6.96
CA LEU A 36 12.18 -10.04 7.86
C LEU A 36 12.26 -8.50 7.63
N PRO A 37 11.12 -7.74 7.66
CA PRO A 37 9.80 -8.06 8.26
C PRO A 37 8.53 -7.98 7.35
N LEU A 38 7.46 -8.56 7.92
CA LEU A 38 5.99 -8.65 7.69
C LEU A 38 5.32 -8.57 6.28
N VAL A 39 5.53 -7.57 5.42
CA VAL A 39 4.80 -7.46 4.13
C VAL A 39 5.64 -6.73 3.09
N VAL A 40 5.76 -7.33 1.89
CA VAL A 40 6.47 -6.75 0.74
C VAL A 40 5.48 -6.58 -0.42
N ALA A 41 5.40 -5.39 -0.99
CA ALA A 41 4.73 -5.13 -2.26
C ALA A 41 5.77 -4.68 -3.31
N SER A 42 5.64 -5.19 -4.53
CA SER A 42 6.50 -4.86 -5.67
C SER A 42 5.63 -4.59 -6.88
N ALA A 43 5.95 -3.56 -7.65
CA ALA A 43 5.29 -3.29 -8.92
C ALA A 43 5.67 -4.37 -9.97
N ALA A 44 4.75 -4.65 -10.90
CA ALA A 44 5.04 -5.49 -12.08
C ALA A 44 5.89 -4.76 -13.13
N SER A 45 5.90 -3.43 -13.10
CA SER A 45 6.72 -2.55 -13.94
C SER A 45 7.48 -1.54 -13.08
N GLY A 46 8.73 -1.24 -13.47
CA GLY A 46 9.63 -0.39 -12.69
C GLY A 46 10.44 -1.14 -11.61
N SER A 47 11.14 -0.37 -10.77
CA SER A 47 12.10 -0.89 -9.79
C SER A 47 11.73 -0.54 -8.35
N THR A 48 10.50 -0.05 -8.12
CA THR A 48 10.02 0.37 -6.80
C THR A 48 9.59 -0.84 -5.96
N VAL A 49 10.20 -0.98 -4.78
CA VAL A 49 9.84 -1.97 -3.76
C VAL A 49 9.60 -1.26 -2.45
N VAL A 50 8.51 -1.60 -1.76
CA VAL A 50 8.16 -1.00 -0.46
C VAL A 50 8.00 -2.09 0.59
N ALA A 51 8.66 -1.91 1.72
CA ALA A 51 8.60 -2.80 2.88
C ALA A 51 8.01 -2.08 4.10
N VAL A 52 7.08 -2.75 4.80
CA VAL A 52 6.47 -2.24 6.04
C VAL A 52 7.23 -2.79 7.25
N LEU A 53 7.57 -1.92 8.19
CA LEU A 53 8.43 -2.20 9.33
C LEU A 53 7.70 -1.96 10.66
N GLU A 54 7.97 -2.81 11.66
CA GLU A 54 7.48 -2.60 13.05
C GLU A 54 8.36 -1.61 13.83
N ARG A 55 8.73 -0.48 13.21
CA ARG A 55 9.50 0.58 13.84
C ARG A 55 9.12 1.95 13.30
N ARG A 56 9.82 3.00 13.76
CA ARG A 56 9.73 4.34 13.19
C ARG A 56 11.06 4.70 12.51
N PRO A 57 11.04 5.19 11.26
CA PRO A 57 9.86 5.31 10.42
C PRO A 57 9.35 3.92 9.93
N PRO A 58 8.06 3.78 9.62
CA PRO A 58 7.41 2.48 9.42
C PRO A 58 7.62 1.88 8.04
N LEU A 59 8.40 2.51 7.16
CA LEU A 59 8.64 2.04 5.80
C LEU A 59 10.12 2.08 5.44
N ALA A 60 10.51 1.14 4.58
CA ALA A 60 11.72 1.25 3.77
C ALA A 60 11.34 1.12 2.28
N VAL A 61 11.97 1.93 1.44
CA VAL A 61 11.71 1.99 0.00
C VAL A 61 13.01 1.76 -0.76
N SER A 62 12.94 0.94 -1.79
CA SER A 62 13.96 0.78 -2.81
C SER A 62 13.41 1.26 -4.15
N HIS A 63 14.24 1.89 -4.95
CA HIS A 63 13.93 2.31 -6.32
C HIS A 63 14.81 1.59 -7.36
N ASP A 64 15.58 0.61 -6.92
CA ASP A 64 16.56 -0.13 -7.71
C ASP A 64 16.38 -1.64 -7.51
N ALA A 65 15.12 -2.08 -7.43
CA ALA A 65 14.73 -3.49 -7.34
C ALA A 65 15.29 -4.22 -6.11
N GLY A 66 15.40 -3.50 -4.98
CA GLY A 66 15.85 -4.03 -3.70
C GLY A 66 17.37 -4.03 -3.50
N VAL A 67 18.15 -3.41 -4.41
CA VAL A 67 19.61 -3.32 -4.28
C VAL A 67 20.00 -2.34 -3.18
N THR A 68 19.38 -1.16 -3.12
CA THR A 68 19.54 -0.18 -2.05
C THR A 68 18.20 0.21 -1.43
N TRP A 69 18.24 0.53 -0.14
CA TRP A 69 17.05 0.80 0.67
C TRP A 69 17.20 2.11 1.43
N HIS A 70 16.13 2.89 1.46
CA HIS A 70 16.05 4.16 2.16
C HIS A 70 14.88 4.14 3.12
N GLU A 71 15.05 4.70 4.31
CA GLU A 71 13.95 4.87 5.26
C GLU A 71 12.93 5.88 4.72
N ALA A 72 11.64 5.56 4.84
CA ALA A 72 10.54 6.38 4.34
C ALA A 72 9.33 6.35 5.28
N GLY A 73 8.31 7.17 5.00
CA GLY A 73 7.09 7.19 5.81
C GLY A 73 7.22 7.98 7.11
N GLY A 74 8.12 8.96 7.16
CA GLY A 74 8.18 9.92 8.27
C GLY A 74 6.81 10.58 8.49
N GLY A 75 6.29 10.53 9.72
CA GLY A 75 4.96 11.05 10.05
C GLY A 75 3.80 10.09 9.79
N LEU A 76 4.03 8.94 9.15
CA LEU A 76 3.00 7.91 9.00
C LEU A 76 2.75 7.17 10.33
N PRO A 77 1.50 6.73 10.58
CA PRO A 77 1.18 5.82 11.67
C PRO A 77 1.76 4.43 11.40
N ALA A 78 1.65 3.52 12.37
CA ALA A 78 2.01 2.11 12.16
C ALA A 78 1.25 1.51 10.98
N GLY A 79 1.98 0.81 10.10
CA GLY A 79 1.47 0.30 8.84
C GLY A 79 0.85 -1.07 9.00
N ARG A 80 -0.19 -1.33 8.21
CA ARG A 80 -0.86 -2.64 8.15
C ARG A 80 -0.76 -3.29 6.79
N ALA A 81 -0.88 -2.48 5.75
CA ALA A 81 -0.79 -2.94 4.38
C ALA A 81 -0.21 -1.85 3.49
N VAL A 82 0.41 -2.27 2.40
CA VAL A 82 0.93 -1.40 1.35
C VAL A 82 0.69 -2.05 0.00
N ALA A 83 0.39 -1.26 -1.01
CA ALA A 83 0.30 -1.69 -2.40
C ALA A 83 1.02 -0.69 -3.30
N VAL A 84 1.72 -1.20 -4.31
CA VAL A 84 2.29 -0.40 -5.40
C VAL A 84 1.45 -0.68 -6.64
N SER A 85 1.12 0.35 -7.41
CA SER A 85 0.38 0.15 -8.66
C SER A 85 1.23 -0.66 -9.64
N PRO A 86 0.65 -1.68 -10.31
CA PRO A 86 1.39 -2.51 -11.25
C PRO A 86 1.77 -1.75 -12.53
N ASP A 87 0.97 -0.76 -12.92
CA ASP A 87 1.12 0.01 -14.16
C ASP A 87 1.82 1.35 -13.96
N ASP A 88 1.90 1.84 -12.71
CA ASP A 88 2.54 3.10 -12.34
C ASP A 88 3.27 2.96 -10.99
N PRO A 89 4.59 2.68 -10.97
CA PRO A 89 5.34 2.47 -9.73
C PRO A 89 5.49 3.72 -8.86
N ASP A 90 5.10 4.91 -9.34
CA ASP A 90 5.08 6.12 -8.52
C ASP A 90 3.80 6.19 -7.66
N LEU A 91 2.75 5.47 -8.03
CA LEU A 91 1.51 5.36 -7.25
C LEU A 91 1.63 4.26 -6.19
N VAL A 92 1.66 4.67 -4.92
CA VAL A 92 1.76 3.75 -3.77
C VAL A 92 0.66 4.07 -2.77
N LEU A 93 -0.11 3.05 -2.38
CA LEU A 93 -1.15 3.14 -1.36
C LEU A 93 -0.67 2.49 -0.07
N TYR A 94 -0.77 3.21 1.04
CA TYR A 94 -0.41 2.75 2.38
C TYR A 94 -1.62 2.82 3.31
N ALA A 95 -1.84 1.76 4.07
CA ALA A 95 -2.90 1.67 5.05
C ALA A 95 -2.34 1.67 6.48
N GLY A 96 -2.80 2.64 7.27
CA GLY A 96 -2.76 2.55 8.72
C GLY A 96 -3.94 1.73 9.25
N ARG A 97 -4.31 1.90 10.52
CA ARG A 97 -5.44 1.18 11.13
C ARG A 97 -6.78 1.45 10.44
N ASN A 98 -7.06 2.72 10.15
CA ASN A 98 -8.37 3.21 9.69
C ASN A 98 -8.23 4.39 8.72
N ARG A 99 -7.02 4.62 8.18
CA ARG A 99 -6.72 5.72 7.28
C ARG A 99 -5.83 5.25 6.15
N LEU A 100 -6.13 5.74 4.95
CA LEU A 100 -5.32 5.53 3.76
C LEU A 100 -4.42 6.74 3.50
N PHE A 101 -3.26 6.46 2.95
CA PHE A 101 -2.28 7.43 2.50
C PHE A 101 -1.86 7.07 1.08
N LEU A 102 -1.86 8.04 0.19
CA LEU A 102 -1.44 7.89 -1.19
C LEU A 102 -0.13 8.64 -1.40
N SER A 103 0.81 7.98 -2.06
CA SER A 103 1.96 8.62 -2.68
C SER A 103 1.80 8.58 -4.19
N ARG A 104 2.26 9.64 -4.85
CA ARG A 104 2.26 9.79 -6.32
C ARG A 104 3.67 10.05 -6.87
N ASP A 105 4.70 9.73 -6.09
CA ASP A 105 6.10 9.98 -6.40
C ASP A 105 7.05 8.86 -5.92
N GLY A 106 6.50 7.64 -5.82
CA GLY A 106 7.25 6.45 -5.45
C GLY A 106 7.49 6.35 -3.95
N ALA A 107 6.49 6.64 -3.12
CA ALA A 107 6.58 6.59 -1.66
C ALA A 107 7.54 7.62 -1.01
N ARG A 108 7.90 8.70 -1.73
CA ARG A 108 8.73 9.79 -1.18
C ARG A 108 7.91 10.73 -0.32
N PHE A 109 6.75 11.16 -0.83
CA PHE A 109 5.78 11.96 -0.10
C PHE A 109 4.42 11.27 -0.02
N TRP A 110 3.71 11.54 1.07
CA TRP A 110 2.44 10.89 1.39
C TRP A 110 1.37 11.92 1.70
N SER A 111 0.21 11.75 1.06
CA SER A 111 -1.00 12.52 1.31
C SER A 111 -2.03 11.60 1.97
N GLY A 112 -2.55 12.00 3.13
CA GLY A 112 -3.64 11.26 3.78
C GLY A 112 -4.96 11.52 3.06
N LEU A 113 -5.69 10.46 2.73
CA LEU A 113 -7.03 10.58 2.15
C LEU A 113 -8.05 10.94 3.26
N ALA A 114 -9.05 11.75 2.95
CA ALA A 114 -10.05 12.22 3.91
C ALA A 114 -11.23 11.24 4.08
N LEU A 115 -10.93 9.94 4.12
CA LEU A 115 -11.91 8.86 4.26
C LEU A 115 -11.94 8.35 5.70
N GLU A 116 -13.15 8.24 6.29
CA GLU A 116 -13.35 7.48 7.52
C GLU A 116 -13.66 6.03 7.19
N LEU A 117 -12.73 5.13 7.55
CA LEU A 117 -12.84 3.71 7.22
C LEU A 117 -12.88 2.85 8.49
N PRO A 118 -13.57 1.69 8.45
CA PRO A 118 -13.40 0.66 9.45
C PRO A 118 -11.96 0.11 9.40
N GLU A 119 -11.66 -0.83 10.29
CA GLU A 119 -10.32 -1.38 10.43
C GLU A 119 -9.83 -2.06 9.13
N ILE A 120 -8.73 -1.55 8.56
CA ILE A 120 -8.19 -1.99 7.28
C ILE A 120 -7.30 -3.22 7.50
N GLU A 121 -7.52 -4.26 6.67
CA GLU A 121 -6.73 -5.50 6.69
C GLU A 121 -5.79 -5.60 5.49
N ALA A 122 -6.24 -5.22 4.30
CA ALA A 122 -5.42 -5.27 3.09
C ALA A 122 -5.82 -4.21 2.05
N VAL A 123 -4.86 -3.79 1.23
CA VAL A 123 -5.06 -2.85 0.11
C VAL A 123 -4.43 -3.41 -1.16
N ALA A 124 -5.02 -3.08 -2.32
CA ALA A 124 -4.51 -3.39 -3.65
C ALA A 124 -5.13 -2.42 -4.66
N PHE A 125 -4.43 -2.17 -5.76
CA PHE A 125 -4.99 -1.50 -6.92
C PHE A 125 -5.79 -2.50 -7.76
N ALA A 126 -6.96 -2.09 -8.24
CA ALA A 126 -7.69 -2.88 -9.22
C ALA A 126 -6.94 -2.80 -10.55
N THR A 127 -6.74 -3.95 -11.18
CA THR A 127 -6.36 -3.99 -12.59
C THR A 127 -7.63 -3.82 -13.43
N PRO A 128 -7.57 -3.10 -14.56
CA PRO A 128 -8.72 -2.91 -15.45
C PRO A 128 -9.24 -4.23 -16.05
#